data_AF-A0A3D2EVF2-F1
#
_entry.id   AF-A0A3D2EVF2-F1
#
_cell.length_a   1.000
_cell.length_b   1.000
_cell.length_c   1.000
_cell.angle_alpha   90.00
_cell.angle_beta   90.00
_cell.angle_gamma   90.00
#
_symmetry.space_group_name_H-M   'P 1'
#
loop_
_entity.id
_entity.type
_entity.pdbx_description
1 polymer ?
#
loop_
_entity_poly.entity_id
_entity_poly.type
_entity_poly.pdbx_seq_one_letter_code
_entity_poly.pdbx_strand_id
1 'polypeptide(L)'
;MHCPLEAGSGSREFRHAIEQHWLPALQSHKPDMIFVSAGFDAHRLDPLANLNLVEADYAWVTELIMDQGRSHAQGRLVSMLEGGYHLQALAASVEQHIKTLRGL
;
A
#
# COMPACT_ATOMS: atom_id res chain seq x y z
N MET A 1 1.53 -6.50 -13.75
CA MET A 1 2.71 -5.61 -13.90
C MET A 1 3.63 -5.81 -12.71
N HIS A 2 4.92 -5.54 -12.85
CA HIS A 2 5.89 -5.66 -11.76
C HIS A 2 6.67 -4.35 -11.62
N CYS A 3 6.79 -3.83 -10.40
CA CYS A 3 7.43 -2.55 -10.08
C CYS A 3 8.51 -2.79 -9.00
N PRO A 4 9.67 -3.34 -9.37
CA PRO A 4 10.73 -3.61 -8.41
C PRO A 4 11.26 -2.31 -7.81
N LEU A 5 11.61 -2.36 -6.53
CA LEU A 5 12.30 -1.29 -5.82
C LEU A 5 13.69 -1.79 -5.40
N GLU A 6 14.67 -0.90 -5.44
CA GLU A 6 16.02 -1.21 -4.98
C GLU A 6 16.06 -1.37 -3.46
N ALA A 7 16.97 -2.20 -2.97
CA ALA A 7 17.24 -2.32 -1.54
C ALA A 7 17.55 -0.95 -0.92
N GLY A 8 16.97 -0.66 0.24
CA GLY A 8 17.09 0.61 0.93
C GLY A 8 16.16 1.71 0.43
N SER A 9 15.34 1.46 -0.60
CA SER A 9 14.32 2.41 -1.07
C SER A 9 13.37 2.80 0.07
N GLY A 10 12.98 4.08 0.11
CA GLY A 10 12.09 4.62 1.13
C GLY A 10 10.82 5.19 0.52
N SER A 11 10.18 6.09 1.28
CA SER A 11 8.91 6.72 0.94
C SER A 11 8.90 7.34 -0.46
N ARG A 12 9.98 8.01 -0.86
CA ARG A 12 10.05 8.74 -2.15
C ARG A 12 10.00 7.79 -3.33
N GLU A 13 10.87 6.77 -3.33
CA GLU A 13 11.00 5.80 -4.41
C GLU A 13 9.72 4.96 -4.52
N PHE A 14 9.14 4.57 -3.39
CA PHE A 14 7.88 3.84 -3.33
C PHE A 14 6.71 4.63 -3.93
N ARG A 15 6.52 5.88 -3.49
CA ARG A 15 5.46 6.76 -4.01
C ARG A 15 5.63 7.00 -5.50
N HIS A 16 6.86 7.31 -5.93
CA HIS A 16 7.17 7.54 -7.33
C HIS A 16 6.84 6.31 -8.18
N ALA A 17 7.23 5.10 -7.75
CA ALA A 17 6.91 3.87 -8.48
C ALA A 17 5.39 3.65 -8.60
N ILE A 18 4.63 3.89 -7.53
CA ILE A 18 3.17 3.76 -7.56
C ILE A 18 2.51 4.78 -8.48
N GLU A 19 2.90 6.05 -8.39
CA GLU A 19 2.36 7.13 -9.23
C GLU A 19 2.70 6.93 -10.71
N GLN A 20 3.90 6.46 -11.04
CA GLN A 20 4.32 6.25 -12.42
C GLN A 20 3.73 4.98 -13.04
N HIS A 21 3.41 3.97 -12.22
CA HIS A 21 3.03 2.67 -12.72
C HIS A 21 1.62 2.26 -12.34
N TRP A 22 1.31 2.19 -11.04
CA TRP A 22 0.02 1.68 -10.58
C TRP A 22 -1.13 2.62 -10.96
N LEU A 23 -0.96 3.93 -10.75
CA LEU A 23 -2.02 4.89 -10.98
C LEU A 23 -2.50 4.90 -12.45
N PRO A 24 -1.64 5.02 -13.47
CA PRO A 24 -2.06 4.92 -14.87
C PRO A 24 -2.70 3.57 -15.22
N ALA A 25 -2.16 2.48 -14.66
CA ALA A 25 -2.69 1.14 -14.90
C ALA A 25 -4.11 0.97 -14.35
N LEU A 26 -4.37 1.44 -13.12
CA LEU A 26 -5.71 1.38 -12.50
C LEU A 26 -6.71 2.26 -13.27
N GLN A 27 -6.32 3.47 -13.66
CA GLN A 27 -7.16 4.39 -14.43
C GLN A 27 -7.51 3.85 -15.83
N SER A 28 -6.55 3.17 -16.47
CA SER A 28 -6.79 2.54 -17.78
C SER A 28 -7.64 1.27 -17.65
N HIS A 29 -7.44 0.48 -16.60
CA HIS A 29 -8.13 -0.79 -16.41
C HIS A 29 -9.59 -0.60 -15.97
N LYS A 30 -9.87 0.43 -15.14
CA LYS A 30 -11.20 0.76 -14.59
C LYS A 30 -11.84 -0.44 -13.89
N PRO A 31 -11.24 -0.93 -12.80
CA PRO A 31 -11.71 -2.14 -12.13
C PRO A 31 -13.10 -1.95 -11.50
N ASP A 32 -13.93 -2.99 -11.57
CA ASP A 32 -15.21 -3.05 -10.85
C ASP A 32 -15.04 -3.29 -9.34
N MET A 33 -13.92 -3.88 -8.92
CA MET A 33 -13.60 -4.20 -7.53
C MET A 33 -12.09 -4.24 -7.35
N ILE A 34 -11.59 -3.80 -6.19
CA ILE A 34 -10.17 -3.84 -5.84
C ILE A 34 -9.95 -4.84 -4.72
N PHE A 35 -8.96 -5.73 -4.91
CA PHE A 35 -8.44 -6.61 -3.87
C PHE A 35 -7.00 -6.22 -3.55
N VAL A 36 -6.69 -6.03 -2.27
CA VAL A 36 -5.34 -5.67 -1.80
C VAL A 36 -4.79 -6.85 -1.01
N SER A 37 -3.68 -7.40 -1.48
CA SER A 37 -2.82 -8.33 -0.73
C SER A 37 -1.87 -7.45 0.09
N ALA A 38 -2.22 -7.18 1.34
CA ALA A 38 -1.64 -6.14 2.18
C ALA A 38 -0.50 -6.70 3.06
N GLY A 39 0.73 -6.62 2.54
CA GLY A 39 1.95 -6.89 3.28
C GLY A 39 2.55 -5.61 3.90
N PHE A 40 3.12 -5.74 5.10
CA PHE A 40 3.75 -4.67 5.86
C PHE A 40 5.22 -4.95 6.18
N ASP A 41 5.82 -5.90 5.46
CA ASP A 41 7.23 -6.28 5.56
C ASP A 41 8.19 -5.29 4.88
N ALA A 42 7.68 -4.34 4.09
CA ALA A 42 8.47 -3.22 3.56
C ALA A 42 8.81 -2.14 4.62
N HIS A 43 8.32 -2.29 5.85
CA HIS A 43 8.57 -1.35 6.93
C HIS A 43 10.06 -1.39 7.34
N ARG A 44 10.66 -0.24 7.64
CA ARG A 44 12.10 -0.11 7.98
C ARG A 44 12.62 -0.93 9.17
N LEU A 45 11.70 -1.49 9.96
CA LEU A 45 12.00 -2.32 11.13
C LEU A 45 11.83 -3.82 10.83
N ASP A 46 11.25 -4.15 9.68
CA ASP A 46 11.05 -5.52 9.28
C ASP A 46 12.38 -6.15 8.82
N PRO A 47 12.70 -7.37 9.28
CA PRO A 47 13.99 -7.98 8.97
C PRO A 47 14.08 -8.55 7.54
N LEU A 48 12.99 -8.69 6.78
CA LEU A 48 13.00 -9.48 5.55
C LEU A 48 13.16 -8.67 4.25
N ALA A 49 12.49 -7.52 4.11
CA ALA A 49 12.38 -6.87 2.79
C ALA A 49 13.51 -5.86 2.46
N ASN A 50 14.24 -5.38 3.46
CA ASN A 50 15.30 -4.37 3.30
C ASN A 50 14.81 -3.08 2.60
N LEU A 51 13.61 -2.63 2.95
CA LEU A 51 13.01 -1.37 2.53
C LEU A 51 12.82 -0.45 3.73
N ASN A 52 12.68 0.85 3.48
CA ASN A 52 12.67 1.89 4.52
C ASN A 52 11.31 2.60 4.64
N LEU A 53 10.19 1.87 4.46
CA LEU A 53 8.87 2.46 4.62
C LEU A 53 8.53 2.71 6.09
N VAL A 54 7.61 3.65 6.30
CA VAL A 54 7.03 3.97 7.61
C VAL A 54 5.51 3.93 7.53
N GLU A 55 4.84 3.99 8.68
CA GLU A 55 3.37 3.92 8.82
C GLU A 55 2.65 4.93 7.92
N ALA A 56 3.21 6.13 7.77
CA ALA A 56 2.66 7.18 6.92
C ALA A 56 2.66 6.83 5.41
N ASP A 57 3.52 5.92 4.95
CA ASP A 57 3.51 5.45 3.57
C ASP A 57 2.40 4.43 3.34
N TYR A 58 2.12 3.59 4.33
CA TYR A 58 0.97 2.69 4.31
C TYR A 58 -0.35 3.48 4.33
N ALA A 59 -0.45 4.55 5.14
CA ALA A 59 -1.59 5.46 5.08
C ALA A 59 -1.78 6.01 3.66
N TRP A 60 -0.73 6.60 3.09
CA TRP A 60 -0.78 7.24 1.79
C TRP A 60 -1.19 6.29 0.66
N VAL A 61 -0.60 5.09 0.59
CA VAL A 61 -0.97 4.14 -0.49
C VAL A 61 -2.40 3.65 -0.31
N THR A 62 -2.87 3.54 0.93
CA THR A 62 -4.25 3.16 1.22
C THR A 62 -5.23 4.22 0.75
N GLU A 63 -4.95 5.50 1.01
CA GLU A 63 -5.75 6.62 0.48
C GLU A 63 -5.83 6.59 -1.05
N LEU A 64 -4.68 6.41 -1.70
CA LEU A 64 -4.60 6.32 -3.16
C LEU A 64 -5.46 5.17 -3.69
N ILE A 65 -5.36 3.98 -3.10
CA ILE A 65 -6.16 2.82 -3.52
C ILE A 65 -7.65 3.07 -3.27
N MET A 66 -8.03 3.68 -2.15
CA MET A 66 -9.42 4.05 -1.87
C MET A 66 -9.96 5.05 -2.88
N ASP A 67 -9.17 6.03 -3.32
CA ASP A 67 -9.55 6.98 -4.37
C ASP A 67 -9.79 6.29 -5.71
N GLN A 68 -8.94 5.32 -6.07
CA GLN A 68 -9.17 4.51 -7.27
C GLN A 68 -10.41 3.63 -7.13
N GLY A 69 -10.64 3.07 -5.94
CA GLY A 69 -11.84 2.30 -5.61
C GLY A 69 -13.12 3.13 -5.74
N ARG A 70 -13.10 4.39 -5.28
CA ARG A 70 -14.22 5.34 -5.48
C ARG A 70 -14.43 5.69 -6.94
N SER A 71 -13.34 5.91 -7.68
CA SER A 71 -13.39 6.38 -9.08
C SER A 71 -13.89 5.33 -10.07
N HIS A 72 -13.56 4.05 -9.84
CA HIS A 72 -13.82 2.98 -10.81
C HIS A 72 -14.63 1.81 -10.24
N ALA A 73 -14.47 1.50 -8.95
CA ALA A 73 -15.02 0.29 -8.34
C ALA A 73 -16.26 0.55 -7.47
N GLN A 74 -16.90 1.72 -7.54
CA GLN A 74 -18.03 2.11 -6.67
C GLN A 74 -17.70 1.99 -5.16
N GLY A 75 -16.43 2.21 -4.80
CA GLY A 75 -15.93 2.04 -3.43
C GLY A 75 -15.74 0.58 -2.99
N ARG A 76 -15.91 -0.41 -3.88
CA ARG A 76 -15.72 -1.83 -3.56
C ARG A 76 -14.24 -2.17 -3.45
N LEU A 77 -13.78 -2.32 -2.21
CA LEU A 77 -12.42 -2.67 -1.86
C LEU A 77 -12.42 -3.74 -0.77
N VAL A 78 -11.61 -4.77 -0.95
CA VAL A 78 -11.30 -5.77 0.08
C VAL A 78 -9.79 -5.79 0.29
N SER A 79 -9.35 -5.70 1.53
CA SER A 79 -7.94 -5.82 1.92
C SER A 79 -7.74 -7.07 2.76
N MET A 80 -6.69 -7.84 2.46
CA MET A 80 -6.35 -9.10 3.10
C MET A 80 -4.92 -9.00 3.63
N LEU A 81 -4.74 -9.23 4.93
CA LEU A 81 -3.42 -9.20 5.57
C LEU A 81 -2.53 -10.33 5.04
N GLU A 82 -1.27 -10.00 4.77
CA GLU A 82 -0.24 -10.93 4.28
C GLU A 82 1.01 -10.89 5.18
N GLY A 83 2.15 -10.45 4.64
CA GLY A 83 3.44 -10.39 5.31
C GLY A 83 3.59 -9.22 6.28
N GLY A 84 4.68 -9.28 7.04
CA GLY A 84 4.99 -8.38 8.14
C GLY A 84 5.44 -9.21 9.33
N TYR A 85 6.73 -9.11 9.66
CA TYR A 85 7.45 -10.04 10.50
C TYR A 85 8.10 -9.34 11.70
N HIS A 86 8.10 -8.00 11.73
CA HIS A 86 8.34 -7.23 12.94
C HIS A 86 7.01 -6.82 13.62
N LEU A 87 6.62 -7.55 14.67
CA LEU A 87 5.27 -7.47 15.27
C LEU A 87 4.79 -6.06 15.66
N GLN A 88 5.66 -5.23 16.25
CA GLN A 88 5.27 -3.87 16.64
C GLN A 88 5.04 -2.96 15.43
N ALA A 89 5.88 -3.13 14.40
CA ALA A 89 5.78 -2.35 13.17
C ALA A 89 4.57 -2.80 12.34
N LEU A 90 4.33 -4.12 12.29
CA LEU A 90 3.13 -4.70 11.71
C LEU A 90 1.89 -4.13 12.40
N ALA A 91 1.81 -4.15 13.73
CA ALA A 91 0.66 -3.65 14.46
C ALA A 91 0.40 -2.16 14.17
N ALA A 92 1.44 -1.32 14.22
CA ALA A 92 1.32 0.11 13.93
C ALA A 92 0.91 0.39 12.48
N SER A 93 1.48 -0.35 11.52
CA SER A 93 1.18 -0.18 10.09
C SER A 93 -0.22 -0.67 9.72
N VAL A 94 -0.66 -1.80 10.29
CA VAL A 94 -2.03 -2.32 10.14
C VAL A 94 -3.04 -1.37 10.77
N GLU A 95 -2.75 -0.85 11.97
CA GLU A 95 -3.61 0.14 12.62
C GLU A 95 -3.78 1.37 11.73
N GLN A 96 -2.69 1.88 11.17
CA GLN A 96 -2.73 3.03 10.27
C GLN A 96 -3.51 2.72 8.98
N HIS A 97 -3.28 1.57 8.35
CA HIS A 97 -4.04 1.11 7.18
C HIS A 97 -5.54 1.04 7.47
N ILE A 98 -5.94 0.46 8.60
CA ILE A 98 -7.36 0.33 8.99
C ILE A 98 -7.98 1.70 9.32
N LYS A 99 -7.27 2.59 10.01
CA LYS A 99 -7.74 3.96 10.26
C LYS A 99 -8.04 4.69 8.96
N THR A 100 -7.10 4.62 8.01
CA THR A 100 -7.28 5.20 6.68
C THR A 100 -8.47 4.58 5.94
N LEU A 101 -8.63 3.25 5.95
CA LEU A 101 -9.80 2.58 5.36
C LEU A 101 -11.14 3.06 5.96
N ARG A 102 -11.13 3.45 7.23
CA ARG A 102 -12.29 4.03 7.92
C ARG A 102 -12.47 5.54 7.69
N GLY A 103 -11.52 6.21 7.04
CA GLY A 103 -11.51 7.66 6.85
C GLY A 103 -11.17 8.44 8.13
N LEU A 104 -10.32 7.87 9.00
CA LEU A 104 -9.86 8.46 10.26
C LEU A 104 -8.40 8.95 10.19
#